data_AF-X1E4X8-F1
#
_entry.id   AF-X1E4X8-F1
#
_cell.length_a   1.000
_cell.length_b   1.000
_cell.length_c   1.000
_cell.angle_alpha   90.00
_cell.angle_beta   90.00
_cell.angle_gamma   90.00
#
_symmetry.space_group_name_H-M   'P 1'
#
loop_
_entity.id
_entity.type
_entity.pdbx_description
1 polymer ?
#
loop_
_entity_poly.entity_id
_entity_poly.type
_entity_poly.pdbx_seq_one_letter_code
_entity_poly.pdbx_strand_id
1 'polypeptide(L)' 'AREREVLQLLAEGKSTKQIALRLHVSGKTIEANRRRVMEKLNAHSIAELTKYAVREGLTPLD' A
#
# COMPACT_ATOMS: atom_id res chain seq x y z
N ALA A 1 12.53 -1.26 0.23
CA ALA A 1 12.11 -0.23 -0.75
C ALA A 1 10.69 -0.49 -1.25
N ARG A 2 10.41 -1.62 -1.91
CA ARG A 2 9.15 -1.85 -2.64
C ARG A 2 7.86 -1.94 -1.80
N GLU A 3 7.91 -2.58 -0.62
CA GLU A 3 6.72 -2.65 0.27
C GLU A 3 6.29 -1.27 0.78
N ARG A 4 7.25 -0.37 0.99
CA ARG A 4 7.00 1.00 1.48
C ARG A 4 6.31 1.85 0.41
N GLU A 5 6.78 1.77 -0.83
CA GLU A 5 6.12 2.41 -1.98
C GLU A 5 4.71 1.88 -2.20
N VAL A 6 4.51 0.56 -2.11
CA VAL A 6 3.19 -0.05 -2.24
C VAL A 6 2.26 0.42 -1.11
N LEU A 7 2.74 0.43 0.13
CA LEU A 7 1.99 0.94 1.27
C LEU A 7 1.60 2.41 1.08
N GLN A 8 2.55 3.26 0.67
CA GLN A 8 2.29 4.68 0.45
C GLN A 8 1.22 4.88 -0.63
N LEU A 9 1.36 4.23 -1.79
CA LEU A 9 0.38 4.36 -2.87
C LEU A 9 -0.99 3.79 -2.49
N LEU A 10 -1.04 2.71 -1.69
CA LEU A 10 -2.29 2.20 -1.13
C LEU A 10 -2.92 3.21 -0.16
N ALA A 11 -2.11 3.86 0.67
CA ALA A 11 -2.57 4.86 1.62
C ALA A 11 -3.08 6.14 0.93
N GLU A 12 -2.50 6.51 -0.21
CA GLU A 12 -2.96 7.55 -1.15
C GLU A 12 -4.23 7.14 -1.93
N GLY A 13 -4.80 5.95 -1.67
CA GLY A 13 -6.03 5.49 -2.32
C GLY A 13 -5.83 4.95 -3.74
N LYS A 14 -4.60 4.67 -4.19
CA LYS A 14 -4.36 4.07 -5.50
C LYS A 14 -4.80 2.61 -5.51
N SER A 15 -5.46 2.22 -6.61
CA SER A 15 -5.81 0.81 -6.84
C SER A 15 -4.59 -0.03 -7.17
N THR A 16 -4.67 -1.34 -6.92
CA THR A 16 -3.64 -2.34 -7.27
C THR A 16 -3.21 -2.25 -8.74
N LYS A 17 -4.14 -1.93 -9.66
CA LYS A 17 -3.83 -1.73 -11.09
C LYS A 17 -3.00 -0.46 -11.32
N GLN A 18 -3.35 0.65 -10.70
CA GLN A 18 -2.60 1.91 -10.82
C GLN A 18 -1.19 1.77 -10.24
N ILE A 19 -1.07 1.08 -9.11
CA ILE A 19 0.22 0.78 -8.48
C ILE A 19 1.08 -0.11 -9.39
N ALA A 20 0.47 -1.14 -9.97
CA ALA A 20 1.14 -2.05 -10.90
C ALA A 20 1.68 -1.33 -12.13
N LEU A 21 0.87 -0.44 -12.72
CA LEU A 21 1.28 0.45 -13.81
C LEU A 21 2.44 1.36 -13.39
N ARG A 22 2.35 2.01 -12.23
CA ARG A 22 3.35 2.97 -11.75
C ARG A 22 4.70 2.30 -11.42
N LEU A 23 4.66 1.09 -10.87
CA LEU A 23 5.85 0.34 -10.47
C LEU A 23 6.37 -0.61 -11.57
N HIS A 24 5.79 -0.54 -12.78
CA HIS A 24 6.10 -1.38 -13.93
C HIS A 24 6.13 -2.87 -13.58
N VAL A 25 5.13 -3.35 -12.85
CA VAL A 25 4.98 -4.76 -12.45
C VAL A 25 3.59 -5.27 -12.74
N SER A 26 3.44 -6.60 -12.75
CA SER A 26 2.12 -7.21 -12.88
C SER A 26 1.26 -6.97 -11.64
N GLY A 27 -0.06 -6.84 -11.85
CA GLY A 27 -1.03 -6.72 -10.75
C GLY A 27 -0.90 -7.85 -9.72
N LYS A 28 -0.58 -9.06 -10.17
CA LYS A 28 -0.34 -10.24 -9.32
C LYS A 28 0.82 -10.02 -8.33
N THR A 29 1.86 -9.31 -8.74
CA THR A 29 2.99 -8.93 -7.88
C THR A 29 2.54 -7.91 -6.83
N ILE A 30 1.74 -6.91 -7.19
CA ILE A 30 1.21 -5.95 -6.23
C ILE A 30 0.24 -6.60 -5.25
N GLU A 31 -0.60 -7.53 -5.70
CA GLU A 31 -1.48 -8.29 -4.79
C GLU A 31 -0.69 -9.08 -3.75
N ALA A 32 0.39 -9.75 -4.16
CA ALA A 32 1.26 -10.46 -3.22
C ALA A 32 1.93 -9.50 -2.22
N ASN A 33 2.42 -8.34 -2.69
CA ASN A 33 3.00 -7.32 -1.82
C ASN A 33 1.95 -6.73 -0.86
N ARG A 34 0.76 -6.39 -1.35
CA ARG A 34 -0.34 -5.88 -0.53
C ARG A 34 -0.70 -6.87 0.57
N ARG A 35 -0.80 -8.16 0.24
CA ARG A 35 -1.12 -9.21 1.23
C ARG A 35 -0.06 -9.28 2.33
N ARG A 36 1.22 -9.31 1.96
CA ARG A 36 2.34 -9.29 2.92
C ARG A 36 2.33 -8.04 3.79
N VAL A 37 2.09 -6.86 3.20
CA VAL A 37 2.01 -5.59 3.93
C VAL A 37 0.82 -5.60 4.89
N MET A 38 -0.35 -6.06 4.46
CA MET A 38 -1.54 -6.18 5.31
C MET A 38 -1.34 -7.17 6.45
N GLU A 39 -0.76 -8.35 6.20
CA GLU A 39 -0.43 -9.33 7.23
C GLU A 39 0.59 -8.79 8.23
N LYS A 40 1.66 -8.16 7.75
CA LYS A 40 2.72 -7.58 8.58
C LYS A 40 2.22 -6.45 9.49
N LEU A 41 1.21 -5.71 9.03
CA LEU A 41 0.62 -4.59 9.75
C LEU A 41 -0.70 -4.95 10.46
N ASN A 42 -1.13 -6.20 10.33
CA ASN A 42 -2.43 -6.69 10.79
C ASN A 42 -3.60 -5.79 10.35
N ALA A 43 -3.50 -5.23 9.15
CA ALA A 43 -4.47 -4.31 8.58
C ALA A 43 -5.48 -5.09 7.72
N HIS A 44 -6.77 -4.90 7.97
CA HIS A 44 -7.85 -5.62 7.28
C HIS A 44 -8.52 -4.78 6.19
N SER A 45 -8.26 -3.47 6.19
CA SER A 45 -8.83 -2.51 5.25
C SER A 45 -7.79 -1.49 4.78
N ILE A 46 -8.07 -0.85 3.63
CA ILE A 46 -7.26 0.30 3.16
C ILE A 46 -7.32 1.44 4.18
N ALA A 47 -8.46 1.65 4.84
CA ALA A 47 -8.60 2.68 5.87
C ALA A 47 -7.65 2.47 7.06
N GLU A 48 -7.52 1.24 7.56
CA GLU A 48 -6.54 0.92 8.60
C GLU A 48 -5.10 1.10 8.13
N LEU A 49 -4.83 0.75 6.88
CA LEU A 49 -3.51 0.89 6.26
C LEU A 49 -3.12 2.36 6.06
N THR A 50 -4.06 3.21 5.65
CA THR A 50 -3.91 4.67 5.61
C THR A 50 -3.69 5.23 7.01
N LYS A 51 -4.49 4.81 8.01
CA LYS A 51 -4.33 5.25 9.39
C LYS A 51 -2.97 4.86 9.98
N TYR A 52 -2.47 3.67 9.63
CA TYR A 52 -1.13 3.23 9.97
C TYR A 52 -0.05 4.08 9.28
N ALA A 53 -0.19 4.30 7.97
CA ALA A 53 0.77 5.09 7.20
C ALA A 53 0.88 6.53 7.71
N VAL A 54 -0.24 7.14 8.11
CA VAL A 54 -0.27 8.48 8.74
C VAL A 54 0.41 8.44 10.10
N ARG A 55 0.11 7.45 10.94
CA ARG A 55 0.70 7.32 12.29
C ARG A 55 2.22 7.14 12.25
N GLU A 56 2.72 6.43 11.23
CA GLU A 56 4.16 6.24 11.00
C GLU A 56 4.82 7.41 10.24
N GLY A 57 4.06 8.44 9.82
CA GLY A 57 4.57 9.56 9.03
C GLY A 57 4.99 9.19 7.61
N LEU A 58 4.43 8.11 7.05
CA LEU A 58 4.71 7.61 5.70
C LEU A 58 3.88 8.31 4.62
N THR A 59 2.73 8.87 4.99
CA THR A 59 1.93 9.74 4.11
C THR A 59 1.22 10.81 4.94
N PRO A 60 1.13 12.06 4.47
CA PRO A 60 0.21 13.05 5.04
C PRO A 60 -1.24 12.68 4.69
N LEU A 61 -2.17 13.02 5.60
CA LEU A 61 -3.58 13.22 5.27
C LEU A 61 -3.67 14.62 4.66
N ASP A 62 -3.67 14.70 3.33
CA ASP A 62 -4.14 15.89 2.62
C ASP A 62 -5.67 15.84 2.49
#